data_AF-A0A9D5ZV94-F1
#
_entry.id   AF-A0A9D5ZV94-F1
#
_cell.length_a   1.000
_cell.length_b   1.000
_cell.length_c   1.000
_cell.angle_alpha   90.00
_cell.angle_beta   90.00
_cell.angle_gamma   90.00
#
_symmetry.space_group_name_H-M   'P 1'
#
loop_
_entity.id
_entity.type
_entity.pdbx_description
1 polymer ?
#
loop_
_entity_poly.entity_id
_entity_poly.type
_entity_poly.pdbx_seq_one_letter_code
_entity_poly.pdbx_strand_id
1 'polypeptide(L)'
;MKSLIFKMIQPYLVSIGRTLVCLVVGIFCSLVFFRQFWISGFDRIAGDNGDASLIISFLEHWVKVLTVGIEWMSPSFFYPLKGVLGLSDAFMLYAIVYVPLRMFDLDPYLCFQATLISVHSLGFFSFMALSRYGLKLKFIPSLLGVTCPQFMYQPQC
;
A
#
# COMPACT_ATOMS: atom_id res chain seq x y z
N MET A 1 14.18 -15.53 -43.19
CA MET A 1 14.02 -16.19 -41.87
C MET A 1 14.19 -15.24 -40.68
N LYS A 2 15.24 -14.40 -40.61
CA LYS A 2 15.44 -13.41 -39.53
C LYS A 2 14.30 -12.38 -39.38
N SER A 3 13.65 -11.97 -40.47
CA SER A 3 12.55 -10.98 -40.46
C SER A 3 11.24 -11.50 -39.85
N LEU A 4 10.97 -12.81 -39.94
CA LEU A 4 9.78 -13.44 -39.36
C LEU A 4 9.90 -13.61 -37.84
N ILE A 5 11.09 -14.01 -37.38
CA ILE A 5 11.41 -14.13 -35.95
C ILE A 5 11.32 -12.74 -35.28
N PHE A 6 11.83 -11.70 -35.93
CA PHE A 6 11.75 -10.33 -35.41
C PHE A 6 10.29 -9.86 -35.25
N LYS A 7 9.43 -10.06 -36.27
CA LYS A 7 8.00 -9.74 -36.20
C LYS A 7 7.26 -10.48 -35.09
N MET A 8 7.66 -11.72 -34.81
CA MET A 8 7.04 -12.54 -33.75
C MET A 8 7.45 -12.09 -32.34
N ILE A 9 8.69 -11.60 -32.16
CA ILE A 9 9.24 -11.16 -30.86
C ILE A 9 8.88 -9.70 -30.56
N GLN A 10 8.73 -8.87 -31.58
CA GLN A 10 8.40 -7.44 -31.48
C GLN A 10 7.20 -7.12 -30.55
N PRO A 11 6.06 -7.83 -30.58
CA PRO A 11 4.96 -7.57 -29.65
C PRO A 11 5.30 -7.88 -28.18
N TYR A 12 6.11 -8.92 -27.93
CA TYR A 12 6.58 -9.27 -26.58
C TYR A 12 7.55 -8.22 -26.03
N LEU A 13 8.50 -7.75 -26.85
CA LEU A 13 9.44 -6.68 -26.47
C LEU A 13 8.70 -5.38 -26.12
N VAL A 14 7.69 -5.00 -26.89
CA VAL A 14 6.88 -3.81 -26.61
C VAL A 14 6.05 -3.98 -25.33
N SER A 15 5.55 -5.19 -25.05
CA SER A 15 4.83 -5.49 -23.81
C SER A 15 5.75 -5.39 -22.59
N ILE A 16 6.93 -6.02 -22.66
CA ILE A 16 7.96 -5.98 -21.60
C ILE A 16 8.40 -4.54 -21.34
N GLY A 17 8.66 -3.76 -22.39
CA GLY A 17 9.03 -2.36 -22.26
C GLY A 17 7.96 -1.52 -21.55
N ARG A 18 6.68 -1.76 -21.84
CA ARG A 18 5.56 -1.07 -21.16
C ARG A 18 5.46 -1.44 -19.69
N THR A 19 5.64 -2.71 -19.34
CA THR A 19 5.65 -3.16 -17.93
C THR A 19 6.80 -2.54 -17.17
N LEU A 20 8.00 -2.49 -17.75
CA LEU A 20 9.17 -1.84 -17.15
C LEU A 20 8.93 -0.34 -16.92
N VAL A 21 8.35 0.36 -17.90
CA VAL A 21 8.00 1.78 -17.74
C VAL A 21 6.99 1.96 -16.60
N CYS A 22 5.97 1.10 -16.50
CA CYS A 22 5.01 1.16 -15.39
C CYS A 22 5.66 0.92 -14.02
N LEU A 23 6.59 -0.04 -13.92
CA LEU A 23 7.30 -0.29 -12.67
C LEU A 23 8.18 0.89 -12.28
N VAL A 24 8.96 1.44 -13.23
CA VAL A 24 9.84 2.59 -12.98
C VAL A 24 9.02 3.81 -12.56
N VAL A 25 7.93 4.10 -13.26
CA VAL A 25 7.05 5.24 -12.92
C VAL A 25 6.35 5.00 -11.59
N GLY A 26 5.87 3.79 -11.31
CA GLY A 26 5.24 3.45 -10.04
C GLY A 26 6.19 3.60 -8.85
N ILE A 27 7.41 3.10 -8.98
CA ILE A 27 8.47 3.25 -7.95
C ILE A 27 8.84 4.73 -7.78
N PHE A 28 9.01 5.47 -8.88
CA PHE A 28 9.33 6.88 -8.80
C PHE A 28 8.22 7.69 -8.10
N CYS A 29 6.95 7.45 -8.45
CA CYS A 29 5.82 8.11 -7.81
C CYS A 29 5.69 7.75 -6.33
N SER A 30 5.88 6.49 -5.95
CA SER A 30 5.83 6.09 -4.53
C SER A 30 6.97 6.73 -3.73
N LEU A 31 8.19 6.81 -4.28
CA LEU A 31 9.32 7.50 -3.64
C LEU A 31 9.05 9.00 -3.44
N VAL A 32 8.46 9.67 -4.44
CA VAL A 32 8.11 11.10 -4.34
C VAL A 32 6.99 11.34 -3.32
N PHE A 33 6.00 10.45 -3.28
CA PHE A 33 4.88 10.51 -2.35
C PHE A 33 5.34 10.34 -0.90
N PHE A 34 6.12 9.29 -0.63
CA PHE A 34 6.65 8.98 0.70
C PHE A 34 7.97 9.67 1.01
N ARG A 35 8.37 10.70 0.24
CA ARG A 35 9.66 11.39 0.42
C ARG A 35 9.91 11.84 1.85
N GLN A 36 8.86 12.27 2.56
CA GLN A 36 8.96 12.76 3.94
C GLN A 36 9.36 11.64 4.91
N PHE A 37 8.92 10.40 4.67
CA PHE A 37 9.32 9.25 5.47
C PHE A 37 10.81 8.94 5.23
N TRP A 38 11.24 8.93 3.97
CA TRP A 38 12.63 8.65 3.62
C TRP A 38 13.60 9.73 4.12
N ILE A 39 13.26 11.01 3.94
CA ILE A 39 14.12 12.14 4.34
C ILE A 39 14.22 12.24 5.87
N SER A 40 13.15 11.94 6.60
CA SER A 40 13.16 11.94 8.07
C SER A 40 13.78 10.68 8.68
N GLY A 41 14.20 9.70 7.87
CA GLY A 41 14.73 8.44 8.39
C GLY A 41 13.67 7.60 9.12
N PHE A 42 12.42 7.66 8.65
CA PHE A 42 11.24 7.01 9.25
C PHE A 42 10.80 7.56 10.61
N ASP A 43 11.33 8.72 11.02
CA ASP A 43 10.96 9.38 12.28
C ASP A 43 9.58 10.07 12.21
N ARG A 44 9.16 10.47 11.00
CA ARG A 44 7.83 11.08 10.78
C ARG A 44 6.82 10.07 10.31
N ILE A 45 5.64 10.08 10.93
CA ILE A 45 4.51 9.22 10.61
C ILE A 45 3.45 10.03 9.87
N ALA A 46 2.67 9.40 8.99
CA ALA A 46 1.56 10.09 8.34
C ALA A 46 0.42 10.37 9.32
N GLY A 47 -0.10 11.60 9.30
CA GLY A 47 -1.16 12.08 10.17
C GLY A 47 -0.65 12.74 11.45
N ASP A 48 -1.57 13.09 12.35
CA ASP A 48 -1.20 13.50 13.70
C ASP A 48 -0.66 12.32 14.50
N ASN A 49 0.22 12.61 15.46
CA ASN A 49 0.81 11.57 16.33
C ASN A 49 -0.26 10.80 17.11
N GLY A 50 -1.37 11.46 17.48
CA GLY A 50 -2.51 10.82 18.13
C GLY A 50 -3.20 9.81 17.20
N ASP A 51 -3.51 10.23 15.98
CA ASP A 51 -4.18 9.40 14.98
C ASP A 51 -3.33 8.18 14.61
N ALA A 52 -2.04 8.38 14.36
CA ALA A 52 -1.10 7.31 14.05
C ALA A 52 -1.01 6.28 15.20
N SER A 53 -0.89 6.75 16.44
CA SER A 53 -0.79 5.88 17.61
C SER A 53 -2.07 5.06 17.83
N LEU A 54 -3.23 5.67 17.55
CA LEU A 54 -4.53 4.99 17.61
C LEU A 54 -4.62 3.88 16.56
N ILE A 55 -4.24 4.15 15.31
CA ILE A 55 -4.27 3.15 14.23
C ILE A 55 -3.30 2.00 14.53
N ILE A 56 -2.08 2.32 15.00
CA ILE A 56 -1.11 1.30 15.41
C ILE A 56 -1.68 0.43 16.54
N SER A 57 -2.38 1.02 17.50
CA SER A 57 -3.02 0.26 18.59
C SER A 57 -4.08 -0.74 18.07
N PHE A 58 -4.83 -0.37 17.03
CA PHE A 58 -5.74 -1.33 16.36
C PHE A 58 -4.99 -2.42 15.61
N LEU A 59 -3.87 -2.12 14.98
CA LEU A 59 -3.07 -3.12 14.28
C LEU A 59 -2.39 -4.09 15.25
N GLU A 60 -1.90 -3.60 16.40
CA GLU A 60 -1.36 -4.44 17.48
C GLU A 60 -2.44 -5.33 18.10
N HIS A 61 -3.69 -4.87 18.16
CA HIS A 61 -4.82 -5.75 18.51
C HIS A 61 -4.97 -6.88 17.50
N TRP A 62 -4.93 -6.58 16.19
CA TRP A 62 -4.99 -7.61 15.15
C TRP A 62 -3.83 -8.61 15.21
N VAL A 63 -2.62 -8.15 15.56
CA VAL A 63 -1.48 -9.04 15.81
C VAL A 63 -1.82 -10.03 16.93
N LYS A 64 -2.35 -9.55 18.06
CA LYS A 64 -2.76 -10.43 19.18
C LYS A 64 -3.93 -11.35 18.81
N VAL A 65 -4.90 -10.88 18.01
CA VAL A 65 -6.01 -11.72 17.52
C VAL A 65 -5.47 -12.91 16.72
N LEU A 66 -4.51 -12.67 15.83
CA LEU A 66 -3.98 -13.72 14.95
C LEU A 66 -2.91 -14.61 15.61
N THR A 67 -2.18 -14.09 16.61
CA THR A 67 -1.10 -14.85 17.28
C THR A 67 -1.56 -15.54 18.56
N VAL A 68 -2.33 -14.85 19.39
CA VAL A 68 -2.75 -15.32 20.73
C VAL A 68 -4.22 -15.76 20.73
N GLY A 69 -5.03 -15.34 19.75
CA GLY A 69 -6.44 -15.74 19.65
C GLY A 69 -7.38 -14.95 20.55
N ILE A 70 -7.07 -13.68 20.85
CA ILE A 70 -7.97 -12.82 21.64
C ILE A 70 -9.25 -12.44 20.86
N GLU A 71 -10.29 -12.00 21.57
CA GLU A 71 -11.54 -11.56 20.95
C GLU A 71 -11.31 -10.43 19.94
N TRP A 72 -11.56 -10.70 18.66
CA TRP A 72 -11.45 -9.71 17.58
C TRP A 72 -12.36 -8.48 17.77
N MET A 73 -13.55 -8.65 18.34
CA MET A 73 -14.57 -7.59 18.49
C MET A 73 -14.35 -6.63 19.67
N SER A 74 -13.35 -6.92 20.50
CA SER A 74 -13.16 -6.27 21.80
C SER A 74 -11.72 -5.78 21.94
N PRO A 75 -11.30 -4.75 21.18
CA PRO A 75 -9.97 -4.17 21.34
C PRO A 75 -9.78 -3.68 22.78
N SER A 76 -8.64 -4.02 23.38
CA SER A 76 -8.36 -3.75 24.80
C SER A 76 -8.41 -2.26 25.16
N PHE A 77 -8.31 -1.38 24.17
CA PHE A 77 -8.41 0.07 24.33
C PHE A 77 -9.75 0.53 24.91
N PHE A 78 -10.85 -0.17 24.62
CA PHE A 78 -12.19 0.19 25.09
C PHE A 78 -12.63 -0.62 26.33
N TYR A 79 -11.72 -1.26 27.05
CA TYR A 79 -12.07 -1.99 28.26
C TYR A 79 -12.82 -1.07 29.26
N PRO A 80 -13.95 -1.51 29.85
CA PRO A 80 -14.55 -2.86 29.84
C PRO A 80 -15.64 -3.08 28.78
N LEU A 81 -15.86 -2.13 27.86
CA LEU A 81 -16.90 -2.23 26.84
C LEU A 81 -16.56 -3.35 25.84
N LYS A 82 -17.54 -4.23 25.59
CA LYS A 82 -17.42 -5.34 24.63
C LYS A 82 -18.17 -5.01 23.34
N GLY A 83 -17.76 -5.61 22.23
CA GLY A 83 -18.47 -5.50 20.95
C GLY A 83 -18.35 -4.13 20.30
N VAL A 84 -17.29 -3.37 20.58
CA VAL A 84 -17.01 -2.06 19.97
C VAL A 84 -16.32 -2.25 18.60
N LEU A 85 -16.96 -3.08 17.78
CA LEU A 85 -16.42 -3.67 16.54
C LEU A 85 -16.10 -2.64 15.45
N GLY A 86 -16.87 -1.56 15.39
CA GLY A 86 -16.95 -0.68 14.22
C GLY A 86 -15.67 0.07 13.83
N LEU A 87 -14.65 0.13 14.70
CA LEU A 87 -13.43 0.90 14.44
C LEU A 87 -12.23 0.06 14.00
N SER A 88 -12.08 -1.18 14.48
CA SER A 88 -10.92 -2.02 14.16
C SER A 88 -11.04 -2.76 12.83
N ASP A 89 -12.26 -3.07 12.40
CA ASP A 89 -12.52 -3.93 11.24
C ASP A 89 -12.10 -3.27 9.92
N ALA A 90 -12.18 -1.94 9.84
CA ALA A 90 -11.70 -1.17 8.70
C ALA A 90 -10.19 -1.37 8.45
N PHE A 91 -9.42 -1.74 9.48
CA PHE A 91 -7.98 -1.94 9.41
C PHE A 91 -7.58 -3.41 9.21
N MET A 92 -8.54 -4.33 9.02
CA MET A 92 -8.23 -5.74 8.76
C MET A 92 -7.36 -5.92 7.50
N LEU A 93 -7.63 -5.14 6.45
CA LEU A 93 -6.81 -5.15 5.22
C LEU A 93 -5.36 -4.71 5.47
N TYR A 94 -5.15 -3.79 6.42
CA TYR A 94 -3.82 -3.32 6.78
C TYR A 94 -3.10 -4.38 7.63
N ALA A 95 -3.83 -5.10 8.48
CA ALA A 95 -3.31 -6.20 9.28
C ALA A 95 -2.68 -7.32 8.43
N ILE A 96 -3.19 -7.58 7.21
CA ILE A 96 -2.62 -8.59 6.29
C ILE A 96 -1.14 -8.31 5.99
N VAL A 97 -0.75 -7.04 5.86
CA VAL A 97 0.64 -6.64 5.60
C VAL A 97 1.39 -6.38 6.90
N TYR A 98 0.73 -5.74 7.87
CA TYR A 98 1.34 -5.34 9.14
C TYR A 98 1.75 -6.53 10.00
N VAL A 99 0.90 -7.55 10.12
CA VAL A 99 1.12 -8.68 11.03
C VAL A 99 2.36 -9.48 10.66
N PRO A 100 2.58 -9.88 9.38
CA PRO A 100 3.84 -10.52 8.98
C PRO A 100 5.08 -9.68 9.29
N LEU A 101 5.02 -8.35 9.07
CA LEU A 101 6.14 -7.45 9.40
C LEU A 101 6.41 -7.45 10.92
N ARG A 102 5.34 -7.44 11.71
CA ARG A 102 5.44 -7.46 13.17
C ARG A 102 5.96 -8.79 13.73
N MET A 103 5.72 -9.92 13.04
CA MET A 103 6.29 -11.22 13.41
C MET A 103 7.82 -11.26 13.31
N PHE A 104 8.45 -10.34 12.58
CA PHE A 104 9.91 -10.16 12.55
C PHE A 104 10.44 -9.24 13.66
N ASP A 105 9.62 -8.94 14.68
CA ASP A 105 9.95 -8.04 15.80
C ASP A 105 10.40 -6.63 15.37
N LEU A 106 9.97 -6.19 14.18
CA LEU A 106 10.21 -4.83 13.69
C LEU A 106 9.41 -3.82 14.52
N ASP A 107 9.94 -2.59 14.60
CA ASP A 107 9.29 -1.47 15.30
C ASP A 107 7.85 -1.23 14.77
N PRO A 108 6.84 -1.02 15.64
CA PRO A 108 5.46 -0.81 15.23
C PRO A 108 5.27 0.37 14.26
N TYR A 109 6.00 1.47 14.46
CA TYR A 109 5.88 2.65 13.61
C TYR A 109 6.46 2.38 12.22
N LEU A 110 7.59 1.68 12.17
CA LEU A 110 8.18 1.24 10.90
C LEU A 110 7.27 0.23 10.16
N CYS A 111 6.67 -0.72 10.88
CA CYS A 111 5.71 -1.67 10.30
C CYS A 111 4.49 -0.96 9.72
N PHE A 112 3.99 0.07 10.41
CA PHE A 112 2.87 0.87 9.94
C PHE A 112 3.22 1.65 8.67
N GLN A 113 4.37 2.33 8.64
CA GLN A 113 4.82 3.06 7.46
C GLN A 113 5.03 2.12 6.25
N ALA A 114 5.65 0.95 6.47
CA ALA A 114 5.82 -0.06 5.42
C ALA A 114 4.47 -0.62 4.91
N THR A 115 3.47 -0.74 5.80
CA THR A 115 2.11 -1.13 5.44
C THR A 115 1.45 -0.08 4.55
N LEU A 116 1.56 1.21 4.89
CA LEU A 116 1.05 2.31 4.07
C LEU A 116 1.68 2.32 2.67
N ILE A 117 3.01 2.16 2.59
CA ILE A 117 3.74 2.09 1.32
C ILE A 117 3.25 0.91 0.47
N SER A 118 3.06 -0.25 1.10
CA SER A 118 2.59 -1.47 0.46
C SER A 118 1.17 -1.34 -0.08
N VAL A 119 0.22 -0.87 0.74
CA VAL A 119 -1.19 -0.67 0.35
C VAL A 119 -1.30 0.36 -0.76
N HIS A 120 -0.54 1.47 -0.68
CA HIS A 120 -0.48 2.49 -1.72
C HIS A 120 0.04 1.94 -3.05
N SER A 121 1.11 1.13 -2.98
CA SER A 121 1.68 0.49 -4.17
C SER A 121 0.70 -0.50 -4.80
N LEU A 122 -0.01 -1.30 -3.98
CA LEU A 122 -1.07 -2.19 -4.46
C LEU A 122 -2.22 -1.41 -5.11
N GLY A 123 -2.60 -0.26 -4.55
CA GLY A 123 -3.58 0.64 -5.13
C GLY A 123 -3.17 1.15 -6.51
N PHE A 124 -1.91 1.56 -6.68
CA PHE A 124 -1.34 1.98 -7.96
C PHE A 124 -1.46 0.88 -9.02
N PHE A 125 -1.01 -0.34 -8.70
CA PHE A 125 -1.07 -1.47 -9.64
C PHE A 125 -2.51 -1.90 -9.95
N SER A 126 -3.38 -1.91 -8.94
CA SER A 126 -4.80 -2.26 -9.10
C SER A 126 -5.52 -1.26 -10.00
N PHE A 127 -5.28 0.04 -9.83
CA PHE A 127 -5.87 1.07 -10.66
C PHE A 127 -5.32 1.04 -12.09
N MET A 128 -4.04 0.74 -12.27
CA MET A 128 -3.44 0.51 -13.59
C MET A 128 -4.09 -0.70 -14.28
N ALA A 129 -4.28 -1.82 -13.57
CA ALA A 129 -4.96 -2.99 -14.10
C ALA A 129 -6.42 -2.66 -14.48
N LEU A 130 -7.17 -1.99 -13.61
CA LEU A 130 -8.54 -1.59 -13.89
C LEU A 130 -8.66 -0.67 -15.12
N SER A 131 -7.75 0.30 -15.24
CA SER A 131 -7.72 1.23 -16.38
C SER A 131 -7.44 0.52 -17.70
N ARG A 132 -6.60 -0.52 -17.67
CA ARG A 132 -6.20 -1.29 -18.86
C ARG A 132 -7.21 -2.36 -19.24
N TYR A 133 -7.73 -3.11 -18.28
CA TYR A 133 -8.61 -4.25 -18.52
C TYR A 133 -10.09 -3.90 -18.44
N GLY A 134 -10.49 -3.04 -17.48
CA GLY A 134 -11.87 -2.59 -17.32
C GLY A 134 -12.25 -1.50 -18.32
N LEU A 135 -11.52 -0.39 -18.32
CA LEU A 135 -11.84 0.79 -19.16
C LEU A 135 -11.25 0.73 -20.57
N LYS A 136 -10.39 -0.26 -20.87
CA LYS A 136 -9.74 -0.46 -22.17
C LYS A 136 -9.00 0.79 -22.68
N LEU A 137 -8.47 1.61 -21.77
CA LEU A 137 -7.77 2.83 -22.13
C LEU A 137 -6.40 2.53 -22.78
N LYS A 138 -5.98 3.43 -23.68
CA LYS A 138 -4.62 3.41 -24.24
C LYS A 138 -3.58 3.60 -23.12
N PHE A 139 -2.34 3.19 -23.38
CA PHE A 139 -1.28 3.15 -22.35
C PHE A 139 -1.00 4.53 -21.72
N ILE A 140 -0.90 5.57 -22.55
CA ILE A 140 -0.59 6.93 -22.10
C ILE A 140 -1.68 7.51 -21.17
N PRO A 141 -2.99 7.52 -21.53
CA PRO A 141 -4.01 8.03 -20.62
C PRO A 141 -4.16 7.18 -19.36
N SER A 142 -3.90 5.86 -19.43
CA SER A 142 -3.86 5.00 -18.24
C SER A 142 -2.74 5.42 -17.28
N LEU A 143 -1.55 5.73 -17.80
CA LEU A 143 -0.42 6.15 -16.96
C LEU A 143 -0.70 7.49 -16.28
N LEU A 144 -1.20 8.47 -17.03
CA LEU A 144 -1.57 9.78 -16.49
C LEU A 144 -2.65 9.67 -15.40
N GLY A 145 -3.68 8.86 -15.66
CA GLY A 145 -4.78 8.62 -14.72
C GLY A 145 -4.31 8.03 -13.40
N VAL A 146 -3.29 7.17 -13.39
CA VAL A 146 -2.78 6.55 -12.15
C VAL A 146 -1.86 7.52 -11.39
N THR A 147 -1.08 8.34 -12.09
CA THR A 147 -0.17 9.30 -11.44
C THR A 147 -0.88 10.47 -10.78
N CYS A 148 -1.98 10.97 -11.37
CA CYS A 148 -2.67 12.19 -10.92
C CYS A 148 -3.19 12.12 -9.47
N PRO A 149 -3.87 11.06 -9.01
CA PRO A 149 -4.32 10.94 -7.63
C PRO A 149 -3.20 11.02 -6.59
N GLN A 150 -2.00 10.54 -6.92
CA GLN A 150 -0.86 10.56 -5.99
C GLN A 150 -0.31 11.96 -5.75
N PHE A 151 -0.46 12.88 -6.71
CA PHE A 151 -0.08 14.28 -6.52
C PHE A 151 -1.15 15.09 -5.79
N MET A 152 -2.42 14.68 -5.89
CA MET A 152 -3.54 15.41 -5.31
C MET A 152 -3.67 15.22 -3.79
N TYR A 153 -3.23 14.07 -3.27
CA TYR A 153 -3.29 13.77 -1.85
C TYR A 153 -1.87 13.61 -1.31
N GLN A 154 -1.33 14.63 -0.65
CA GLN A 154 -0.05 14.47 0.06
C GLN A 154 -0.31 14.05 1.51
N PRO A 155 0.36 13.01 2.03
CA PRO A 155 0.27 12.67 3.44
C PRO A 155 0.84 13.85 4.23
N GLN A 156 -0.02 14.53 4.98
CA GLN A 156 0.40 15.52 5.97
C GLN A 156 1.19 14.74 7.04
N CYS A 157 2.44 15.12 7.26
CA CYS A 157 3.34 14.55 8.27
C CYS A 157 3.73 15.67 9.24
#